data_AF-M5RRD2-F1
#
_entry.id   AF-M5RRD2-F1
#
_cell.length_a   1.000
_cell.length_b   1.000
_cell.length_c   1.000
_cell.angle_alpha   90.00
_cell.angle_beta   90.00
_cell.angle_gamma   90.00
#
_symmetry.space_group_name_H-M   'P 1'
#
loop_
_entity.id
_entity.type
_entity.pdbx_description
1 polymer ?
#
loop_
_entity_poly.entity_id
_entity_poly.type
_entity_poly.pdbx_seq_one_letter_code
_entity_poly.pdbx_strand_id
1 'polypeptide(L)'
;MTSAVRAQRETRCRHQAIQTEWLLDAGIKRAISQMTADEKYEGEHWIPAFETTQFAKAAVEITVEPTTRSDSSANVVSVNVVATLARSVASPAMEIATRTQKSFTFQISKPTPHSPSINEE
;
A
#
# COMPACT_ATOMS: atom_id res chain seq x y z
N MET A 1 3.74 29.95 -26.43
CA MET A 1 4.05 29.68 -25.00
C MET A 1 3.23 28.54 -24.38
N THR A 2 2.23 27.97 -25.07
CA THR A 2 1.35 26.89 -24.55
C THR A 2 2.08 25.57 -24.27
N SER A 3 3.19 25.31 -24.96
CA SER A 3 3.96 24.06 -24.83
C SER A 3 4.66 23.91 -23.47
N ALA A 4 5.24 24.98 -22.93
CA ALA A 4 5.99 24.94 -21.67
C ALA A 4 5.10 24.63 -20.45
N VAL A 5 3.90 25.22 -20.41
CA VAL A 5 2.91 24.95 -19.34
C VAL A 5 2.41 23.51 -19.40
N ARG A 6 2.20 22.98 -20.60
CA ARG A 6 1.78 21.59 -20.81
C ARG A 6 2.87 20.60 -20.36
N ALA A 7 4.11 20.83 -20.78
CA ALA A 7 5.26 20.01 -20.37
C ALA A 7 5.43 20.00 -18.84
N GLN A 8 5.31 21.15 -18.19
CA GLN A 8 5.43 21.24 -16.73
C GLN A 8 4.32 20.47 -15.99
N ARG A 9 3.08 20.51 -16.50
CA ARG A 9 1.96 19.72 -15.95
C ARG A 9 2.20 18.23 -16.11
N GLU A 10 2.65 17.80 -17.29
CA GLU A 10 2.95 16.40 -17.58
C GLU A 10 4.06 15.84 -16.67
N THR A 11 5.16 16.59 -16.51
CA THR A 11 6.24 16.22 -15.57
C THR A 11 5.72 16.08 -14.14
N ARG A 12 4.85 17.00 -13.69
CA ARG A 12 4.26 16.94 -12.34
C ARG A 12 3.38 15.70 -12.16
N CYS A 13 2.53 15.38 -13.13
CA CYS A 13 1.69 14.17 -13.09
C CYS A 13 2.56 12.90 -13.06
N ARG A 14 3.62 12.85 -13.89
CA ARG A 14 4.55 11.71 -13.91
C ARG A 14 5.25 11.51 -12.57
N HIS A 15 5.74 12.58 -11.95
CA HIS A 15 6.35 12.50 -10.63
C HIS A 15 5.38 12.00 -9.57
N GLN A 16 4.14 12.51 -9.56
CA GLN A 16 3.13 12.05 -8.60
C GLN A 16 2.77 10.57 -8.80
N ALA A 17 2.68 10.10 -10.04
CA ALA A 17 2.43 8.69 -10.34
C ALA A 17 3.56 7.78 -9.82
N ILE A 18 4.82 8.18 -10.01
CA ILE A 18 6.00 7.46 -9.49
C ILE A 18 6.00 7.46 -7.96
N GLN A 19 5.72 8.59 -7.32
CA GLN A 19 5.65 8.67 -5.86
C GLN A 19 4.53 7.80 -5.28
N THR A 20 3.39 7.72 -5.97
CA THR A 20 2.28 6.82 -5.57
C THR A 20 2.67 5.36 -5.69
N GLU A 21 3.50 5.02 -6.68
CA GLU A 21 4.03 3.67 -6.87
C GLU A 21 5.02 3.28 -5.77
N TRP A 22 5.93 4.19 -5.39
CA TRP A 22 6.80 3.95 -4.24
C TRP A 22 6.03 3.80 -2.92
N LEU A 23 4.95 4.56 -2.75
CA LEU A 23 4.06 4.43 -1.61
C LEU A 23 3.36 3.06 -1.60
N LEU A 24 2.95 2.57 -2.77
CA LEU A 24 2.37 1.24 -2.94
C LEU A 24 3.38 0.13 -2.59
N ASP A 25 4.60 0.23 -3.10
CA ASP A 25 5.67 -0.74 -2.82
C ASP A 25 6.00 -0.79 -1.32
N ALA A 26 6.01 0.37 -0.66
CA ALA A 26 6.18 0.45 0.79
C ALA A 26 5.00 -0.22 1.52
N GLY A 27 3.78 -0.01 1.04
CA GLY A 27 2.57 -0.69 1.52
C GLY A 27 2.63 -2.22 1.40
N ILE A 28 3.09 -2.73 0.25
CA ILE A 28 3.26 -4.16 0.01
C ILE A 28 4.28 -4.75 0.97
N LYS A 29 5.45 -4.12 1.12
CA LYS A 29 6.49 -4.58 2.06
C LYS A 29 6.00 -4.58 3.50
N ARG A 30 5.23 -3.56 3.88
CA ARG A 30 4.61 -3.46 5.21
C ARG A 30 3.61 -4.59 5.43
N ALA A 31 2.72 -4.84 4.48
CA ALA A 31 1.76 -5.94 4.56
C ALA A 31 2.46 -7.28 4.79
N ILE A 32 3.50 -7.58 4.00
CA ILE A 32 4.30 -8.83 4.15
C ILE A 32 4.94 -8.90 5.54
N SER A 33 5.53 -7.80 6.01
CA SER A 33 6.16 -7.75 7.33
C SER A 33 5.16 -7.97 8.47
N GLN A 34 3.99 -7.34 8.41
CA GLN A 34 2.95 -7.48 9.43
C GLN A 34 2.38 -8.89 9.45
N MET A 35 2.14 -9.48 8.28
CA MET A 35 1.66 -10.86 8.16
C MET A 35 2.67 -11.91 8.64
N THR A 36 3.96 -11.58 8.59
CA THR A 36 5.01 -12.44 9.14
C THR A 36 5.12 -12.28 10.65
N ALA A 37 4.90 -11.07 11.18
CA ALA A 37 4.98 -10.78 12.61
C ALA A 37 3.72 -11.17 13.39
N ASP A 38 2.54 -11.09 12.78
CA ASP A 38 1.24 -11.38 13.37
C ASP A 38 0.40 -12.28 12.45
N GLU A 39 0.18 -13.51 12.89
CA GLU A 39 -0.64 -14.50 12.18
C GLU A 39 -2.11 -14.05 12.06
N LYS A 40 -2.58 -13.23 13.01
CA LYS A 40 -3.94 -12.70 13.07
C LYS A 40 -4.08 -11.35 12.38
N TYR A 41 -3.07 -10.92 11.63
CA TYR A 41 -3.17 -9.70 10.85
C TYR A 41 -4.26 -9.82 9.76
N GLU A 42 -5.23 -8.90 9.81
CA GLU A 42 -6.39 -8.83 8.90
C GLU A 42 -6.34 -7.62 7.95
N GLY A 43 -5.32 -6.76 8.09
CA GLY A 43 -5.21 -5.51 7.36
C GLY A 43 -5.02 -4.31 8.29
N GLU A 44 -4.73 -3.16 7.71
CA GLU A 44 -4.59 -1.91 8.44
C GLU A 44 -4.76 -0.69 7.53
N HIS A 45 -5.05 0.45 8.14
CA HIS A 45 -4.88 1.75 7.52
C HIS A 45 -3.56 2.38 7.98
N TRP A 46 -2.61 2.55 7.07
CA TRP A 46 -1.29 3.07 7.37
C TRP A 46 -1.08 4.46 6.76
N ILE A 47 -0.72 5.42 7.61
CA ILE A 47 -0.29 6.76 7.20
C ILE A 47 1.19 6.87 7.52
N PRO A 48 2.09 6.91 6.51
CA PRO A 48 3.51 7.03 6.77
C PRO A 48 3.80 8.42 7.33
N ALA A 49 4.70 8.47 8.32
CA ALA A 49 5.21 9.73 8.83
C ALA A 49 6.14 10.36 7.78
N PHE A 50 5.77 11.51 7.26
CA PHE A 50 6.63 12.31 6.39
C PHE A 50 6.86 13.68 7.01
N GLU A 51 8.09 14.18 6.96
CA GLU A 51 8.43 15.52 7.43
C GLU A 51 8.06 16.62 6.42
N THR A 52 7.47 16.28 5.28
CA THR A 52 7.21 17.21 4.18
C THR A 52 5.75 17.66 4.14
N THR A 53 5.54 18.98 4.00
CA THR A 53 4.22 19.61 3.78
C THR A 53 3.74 19.51 2.32
N GLN A 54 4.51 18.84 1.46
CA GLN A 54 4.23 18.73 0.03
C GLN A 54 2.96 17.92 -0.28
N PHE A 55 2.58 17.00 0.61
CA PHE A 55 1.40 16.15 0.45
C PHE A 55 0.34 16.52 1.49
N ALA A 56 -0.89 16.71 1.03
CA ALA A 56 -2.04 16.87 1.90
C ALA A 56 -2.50 15.50 2.44
N LYS A 57 -2.24 14.42 1.69
CA LYS A 57 -2.53 13.06 2.11
C LYS A 57 -1.56 12.07 1.49
N ALA A 58 -1.03 11.17 2.30
CA ALA A 58 -0.30 9.99 1.86
C ALA A 58 -0.73 8.85 2.76
N ALA A 59 -1.47 7.89 2.20
CA ALA A 59 -2.07 6.81 2.97
C ALA A 59 -2.06 5.51 2.18
N VAL A 60 -1.97 4.40 2.89
CA VAL A 60 -2.07 3.05 2.36
C VAL A 60 -3.16 2.33 3.12
N GLU A 61 -4.07 1.69 2.40
CA GLU A 61 -5.05 0.77 2.95
C GLU A 61 -4.63 -0.65 2.56
N ILE A 62 -4.52 -1.53 3.54
CA ILE A 62 -4.17 -2.93 3.36
C ILE A 62 -5.36 -3.74 3.85
N THR A 63 -5.91 -4.59 2.99
CA THR A 63 -6.98 -5.53 3.34
C THR A 63 -6.53 -6.96 3.06
N VAL A 64 -6.82 -7.87 3.98
CA VAL A 64 -6.49 -9.29 3.86
C VAL A 64 -7.78 -10.10 3.86
N GLU A 65 -8.01 -10.86 2.80
CA GLU A 65 -9.20 -11.68 2.62
C GLU A 65 -8.80 -13.17 2.49
N PRO A 66 -9.48 -14.09 3.18
CA PRO A 66 -9.24 -15.52 3.01
C PRO A 66 -9.65 -15.96 1.59
N THR A 67 -8.80 -16.73 0.92
CA THR A 67 -9.15 -17.28 -0.40
C THR A 67 -10.11 -18.47 -0.20
N THR A 68 -11.38 -18.33 -0.60
CA THR A 68 -12.43 -19.36 -0.48
C THR A 68 -12.27 -20.55 -1.43
N ARG A 69 -11.11 -20.70 -2.08
CA ARG A 69 -10.89 -21.75 -3.07
C ARG A 69 -10.60 -23.07 -2.35
N SER A 70 -11.67 -23.85 -2.23
CA SER A 70 -11.88 -25.05 -1.43
C SER A 70 -10.97 -26.27 -1.69
N ASP A 71 -9.76 -26.15 -2.25
CA ASP A 71 -9.04 -27.33 -2.78
C ASP A 71 -7.53 -27.40 -2.54
N SER A 72 -6.93 -26.63 -1.64
CA SER A 72 -5.52 -26.84 -1.32
C SER A 72 -5.18 -26.53 0.13
N SER A 73 -4.51 -27.49 0.75
CA SER A 73 -3.98 -27.57 2.11
C SER A 73 -3.00 -26.47 2.54
N ALA A 74 -3.04 -25.29 1.90
CA ALA A 74 -2.19 -24.16 2.21
C ALA A 74 -3.06 -22.98 2.65
N ASN A 75 -2.74 -22.39 3.80
CA ASN A 75 -3.39 -21.22 4.39
C ASN A 75 -3.10 -19.96 3.53
N VAL A 76 -3.62 -19.92 2.29
CA VAL A 76 -3.39 -18.85 1.32
C VAL A 76 -4.43 -17.74 1.50
N VAL A 77 -3.95 -16.52 1.63
CA VAL A 77 -4.77 -15.32 1.75
C VAL A 77 -4.50 -14.36 0.60
N SER A 78 -5.54 -13.64 0.20
CA SER A 78 -5.48 -12.57 -0.79
C SER A 78 -5.26 -11.25 -0.07
N VAL A 79 -4.26 -10.49 -0.49
CA VAL A 79 -3.90 -9.19 0.10
C VAL A 79 -4.12 -8.11 -0.95
N ASN A 80 -4.94 -7.13 -0.65
CA ASN A 80 -5.11 -5.94 -1.47
C ASN A 80 -4.47 -4.73 -0.78
N VAL A 81 -3.63 -4.02 -1.52
CA VAL A 81 -2.93 -2.83 -1.04
C VAL A 81 -3.31 -1.66 -1.93
N VAL A 82 -3.79 -0.57 -1.33
CA VAL A 82 -4.25 0.62 -2.02
C VAL A 82 -3.49 1.83 -1.50
N ALA A 83 -2.61 2.37 -2.32
CA ALA A 83 -1.88 3.61 -2.04
C ALA A 83 -2.66 4.82 -2.57
N THR A 84 -2.83 5.84 -1.74
CA THR A 84 -3.44 7.11 -2.09
C THR A 84 -2.49 8.26 -1.77
N LEU A 85 -2.19 9.07 -2.78
CA LEU A 85 -1.34 10.26 -2.66
C LEU A 85 -2.08 11.50 -3.18
N ALA A 86 -2.28 12.49 -2.32
CA ALA A 86 -2.87 13.78 -2.64
C ALA A 86 -1.86 14.89 -2.35
N ARG A 87 -1.61 15.74 -3.35
CA ARG A 87 -0.69 16.86 -3.19
C ARG A 87 -1.37 18.02 -2.47
N SER A 88 -0.63 18.68 -1.58
CA SER A 88 -1.06 19.95 -1.02
C SER A 88 -0.93 21.04 -2.08
N VAL A 89 -1.93 21.90 -2.19
CA VAL A 89 -1.80 23.15 -2.93
C VAL A 89 -1.73 24.29 -1.94
N ALA A 90 -0.92 25.29 -2.29
CA ALA A 90 -0.54 26.40 -1.43
C ALA A 90 -1.71 27.31 -0.97
N SER A 91 -2.96 26.99 -1.32
CA SER A 91 -4.13 27.77 -0.94
C SER A 91 -5.20 26.87 -0.31
N PRO A 92 -5.67 27.16 0.92
CA PRO A 92 -6.64 26.34 1.64
C PRO A 92 -8.04 26.29 0.99
N ALA A 93 -8.31 27.15 0.01
CA ALA A 93 -9.57 27.18 -0.73
C ALA A 93 -9.62 26.21 -1.93
N MET A 94 -8.53 25.50 -2.23
CA MET A 94 -8.45 24.60 -3.38
C MET A 94 -8.21 23.19 -2.85
N GLU A 95 -9.29 22.53 -2.44
CA GLU A 95 -9.27 21.14 -2.00
C GLU A 95 -8.64 20.26 -3.08
N ILE A 96 -7.48 19.66 -2.76
CA ILE A 96 -6.83 18.55 -3.48
C ILE A 96 -6.73 18.75 -5.01
N ALA A 97 -5.73 19.49 -5.48
CA ALA A 97 -5.59 19.71 -6.93
C ALA A 97 -5.26 18.46 -7.75
N THR A 98 -4.71 17.40 -7.14
CA THR A 98 -4.48 16.12 -7.82
C THR A 98 -4.38 14.99 -6.80
N ARG A 99 -5.26 14.00 -6.91
CA ARG A 99 -5.22 12.73 -6.18
C ARG A 99 -4.81 11.64 -7.15
N THR A 100 -3.85 10.81 -6.75
CA THR A 100 -3.48 9.59 -7.46
C THR A 100 -3.70 8.41 -6.52
N GLN A 101 -4.24 7.33 -7.08
CA GLN A 101 -4.48 6.09 -6.37
C GLN A 101 -3.94 4.94 -7.22
N LYS A 102 -3.19 4.04 -6.60
CA LYS A 102 -2.77 2.78 -7.22
C LYS A 102 -3.11 1.65 -6.27
N SER A 103 -3.51 0.51 -6.82
CA SER A 103 -3.81 -0.69 -6.06
C SER A 103 -3.06 -1.89 -6.63
N PHE A 104 -2.67 -2.81 -5.77
CA PHE A 104 -2.09 -4.09 -6.15
C PHE A 104 -2.64 -5.19 -5.26
N THR A 105 -3.00 -6.31 -5.88
CA THR A 105 -3.50 -7.50 -5.19
C THR A 105 -2.54 -8.66 -5.43
N PHE A 106 -2.18 -9.37 -4.37
CA PHE A 106 -1.33 -10.56 -4.45
C PHE A 106 -1.80 -11.63 -3.47
N GLN A 107 -1.36 -12.86 -3.68
CA GLN A 107 -1.65 -13.99 -2.79
C GLN A 107 -0.38 -14.41 -2.06
N ILE A 108 -0.53 -14.78 -0.79
CA ILE A 108 0.57 -15.27 0.03
C ILE A 108 0.08 -16.40 0.93
N SER A 109 0.91 -17.43 1.10
CA SER A 109 0.70 -18.49 2.08
C SER A 109 1.16 -18.01 3.46
N LYS A 110 0.27 -18.04 4.45
CA LYS A 110 0.66 -17.83 5.84
C LYS A 110 1.56 -18.99 6.29
N PRO A 111 2.70 -18.73 6.96
CA PRO A 111 3.52 -19.79 7.51
C PRO A 111 2.70 -20.54 8.56
N THR A 112 2.52 -21.85 8.36
CA THR A 112 1.90 -22.72 9.37
C THR A 112 2.77 -22.72 10.62
N PRO A 113 2.23 -22.51 11.84
CA PRO A 113 3.03 -22.61 13.06
C PRO A 113 3.61 -24.03 13.14
N HIS A 114 4.92 -24.14 12.99
CA HIS A 114 5.64 -25.39 13.22
C HIS A 114 5.63 -25.62 14.73
N SER A 115 4.75 -26.51 15.22
CA SER A 115 4.83 -27.02 16.58
C SER A 115 6.27 -27.49 16.85
N PRO A 116 6.92 -27.10 17.96
CA PRO A 116 8.17 -27.71 18.35
C PRO A 116 7.86 -29.17 18.68
N SER A 117 8.36 -30.09 17.86
CA SER A 117 8.42 -31.51 18.21
C SER A 117 9.30 -31.63 19.45
N ILE A 118 8.67 -31.71 20.62
CA ILE A 118 9.31 -32.13 21.85
C ILE A 118 9.59 -33.62 21.66
N ASN A 119 10.84 -33.95 21.31
CA ASN A 119 11.34 -35.30 21.45
C ASN A 119 11.45 -35.56 22.96
N GLU A 120 10.53 -36.32 23.52
CA GLU A 120 10.74 -36.99 24.80
C GLU A 120 11.70 -38.16 24.56
N GLU A 121 12.86 -38.11 25.20
CA GLU A 121 13.82 -39.21 25.36
C GLU A 121 13.70 -39.78 26.78
#